data_AF-A0A5S3RJU9-F1
#
_entry.id   AF-A0A5S3RJU9-F1
#
_cell.length_a   1.000
_cell.length_b   1.000
_cell.length_c   1.000
_cell.angle_alpha   90.00
_cell.angle_beta   90.00
_cell.angle_gamma   90.00
#
_symmetry.space_group_name_H-M   'P 1'
#
loop_
_entity.id
_entity.type
_entity.pdbx_description
1 polymer ?
#
loop_
_entity_poly.entity_id
_entity_poly.type
_entity_poly.pdbx_seq_one_letter_code
_entity_poly.pdbx_strand_id
1 'polypeptide(L)' 'SFTFQVRDNDGALSALHTVTLTIAAVADAPIAMDDSATTDEDTAVNFSLVDNDTDAEGDLVAASAAIVLPASKG' A
#
# COMPACT_ATOMS: atom_id res chain seq x y z
N SER A 1 11.49 3.35 -19.18
CA SER A 1 11.85 3.98 -20.48
C SER A 1 11.52 3.02 -21.60
N PHE A 2 11.40 3.52 -22.83
CA PHE A 2 11.29 2.67 -24.01
C PHE A 2 12.04 3.31 -25.18
N THR A 3 12.33 2.51 -26.20
CA THR A 3 13.01 2.98 -27.41
C THR A 3 12.07 2.93 -28.61
N PHE A 4 12.22 3.88 -29.54
CA PHE A 4 11.46 3.91 -30.77
C PHE A 4 12.33 4.27 -31.98
N GLN A 5 11.84 3.89 -33.16
CA GLN A 5 12.34 4.29 -34.47
C GLN A 5 11.14 4.70 -35.32
N VAL A 6 11.34 5.65 -36.22
CA VAL A 6 10.31 6.07 -37.19
C VAL A 6 10.71 5.53 -38.55
N ARG A 7 9.72 5.03 -39.31
CA ARG A 7 9.90 4.58 -40.68
C ARG A 7 9.28 5.60 -41.65
N ASP A 8 10.00 5.96 -42.70
CA ASP A 8 9.45 6.79 -43.78
C ASP A 8 8.63 5.97 -44.79
N ASN A 9 8.07 6.63 -45.81
CA ASN A 9 7.24 5.99 -46.84
C ASN A 9 8.05 5.05 -47.77
N ASP A 10 9.37 5.23 -47.84
CA ASP A 10 10.27 4.42 -48.66
C ASP A 10 10.87 3.25 -47.84
N GLY A 11 10.54 3.17 -46.55
CA GLY A 11 10.86 2.06 -45.67
C GLY A 11 12.15 2.22 -44.87
N ALA A 12 12.85 3.36 -44.96
CA ALA A 12 14.04 3.63 -44.18
C ALA A 12 13.68 3.94 -42.72
N LEU A 13 14.52 3.49 -41.79
CA LEU A 13 14.35 3.70 -40.35
C LEU A 13 15.25 4.83 -39.85
N SER A 14 14.75 5.63 -38.91
CA SER A 14 15.55 6.58 -38.15
C SER A 14 16.56 5.87 -37.25
N ALA A 15 17.49 6.63 -36.65
CA ALA A 15 18.24 6.12 -35.51
C ALA A 15 17.31 5.71 -34.35
N LEU A 16 17.78 4.80 -33.50
CA LEU A 16 17.07 4.41 -32.29
C LEU A 16 17.10 5.57 -31.28
N HIS A 17 15.93 5.99 -30.82
CA HIS A 17 15.79 7.04 -29.81
C HIS A 17 15.16 6.48 -28.54
N THR A 18 15.62 6.97 -27.39
CA THR A 18 15.10 6.57 -26.07
C THR A 18 14.18 7.65 -25.51
N VAL A 19 12.99 7.25 -25.08
CA VAL A 19 12.10 8.08 -24.26
C VAL A 19 12.20 7.62 -22.81
N THR A 20 12.56 8.56 -21.95
CA THR A 20 12.55 8.35 -20.50
C THR A 20 11.25 8.92 -19.94
N LEU A 21 10.54 8.10 -19.17
CA LEU A 21 9.36 8.49 -18.42
C LEU A 21 9.70 8.37 -16.94
N THR A 22 9.47 9.44 -16.19
CA THR A 22 9.57 9.47 -14.73
C THR A 22 8.16 9.46 -14.16
N ILE A 23 7.84 8.42 -13.39
CA ILE A 23 6.61 8.35 -12.60
C ILE A 23 6.99 8.68 -11.17
N ALA A 24 6.46 9.77 -10.62
CA ALA A 24 6.65 10.10 -9.22
C ALA A 24 5.77 9.19 -8.36
N ALA A 25 6.32 8.66 -7.27
CA ALA A 25 5.52 8.02 -6.23
C ALA A 25 4.66 9.07 -5.52
N VAL A 26 3.47 8.67 -5.10
CA VAL A 26 2.55 9.44 -4.27
C VAL A 26 2.35 8.62 -3.01
N ALA A 27 2.41 9.25 -1.84
CA ALA A 27 2.17 8.56 -0.57
C ALA A 27 0.74 8.01 -0.53
N ASP A 28 0.60 6.74 -0.18
CA ASP A 28 -0.67 6.07 -0.06
C ASP A 28 -1.25 6.22 1.36
N ALA A 29 -2.53 5.88 1.53
CA ALA A 29 -3.15 5.84 2.86
C ALA A 29 -3.00 4.43 3.46
N PRO A 30 -2.91 4.30 4.79
CA PRO A 30 -2.95 3.01 5.47
C PRO A 30 -4.18 2.17 5.12
N ILE A 31 -3.99 0.87 5.00
CA ILE A 31 -5.05 -0.12 4.83
C ILE A 31 -5.18 -0.91 6.14
N ALA A 32 -6.33 -0.70 6.80
CA ALA A 32 -6.66 -1.40 8.03
C ALA A 32 -7.33 -2.76 7.77
N MET A 33 -7.12 -3.73 8.66
CA MET A 33 -7.76 -5.04 8.64
C MET A 33 -8.46 -5.36 9.96
N ASP A 34 -9.56 -6.12 9.89
CA ASP A 34 -10.33 -6.47 11.08
C ASP A 34 -9.52 -7.33 12.06
N ASP A 35 -9.45 -6.89 13.30
CA ASP A 35 -8.89 -7.66 14.42
C ASP A 35 -9.95 -8.56 15.06
N SER A 36 -9.53 -9.75 15.47
CA SER A 36 -10.36 -10.62 16.31
C SER A 36 -9.52 -11.35 17.35
N ALA A 37 -10.06 -11.45 18.56
CA ALA A 37 -9.48 -12.26 19.62
C ALA A 37 -10.60 -12.88 20.47
N THR A 38 -10.37 -14.11 20.90
CA THR A 38 -11.24 -14.84 21.83
C THR A 38 -10.45 -15.20 23.07
N THR A 39 -11.10 -15.10 24.22
CA THR A 39 -10.50 -15.42 25.53
C THR A 39 -11.57 -15.99 26.44
N ASP A 40 -11.13 -16.80 27.40
CA ASP A 40 -12.00 -17.25 28.47
C ASP A 40 -12.36 -16.10 29.41
N GLU A 41 -13.40 -16.29 30.20
CA GLU A 41 -13.73 -15.36 31.28
C GLU A 41 -12.52 -15.17 32.21
N ASP A 42 -12.42 -13.95 32.75
CA ASP A 42 -11.34 -13.51 33.64
C ASP A 42 -9.91 -13.65 33.06
N THR A 43 -9.80 -13.84 31.75
CA THR A 43 -8.52 -13.94 31.04
C THR A 43 -8.30 -12.71 30.17
N ALA A 44 -7.31 -11.89 30.51
CA ALA A 44 -6.92 -10.72 29.75
C ALA A 44 -6.33 -11.09 28.38
N VAL A 45 -6.56 -10.24 27.37
CA VAL A 45 -5.94 -10.34 26.05
C VAL A 45 -5.13 -9.08 25.78
N ASN A 46 -3.87 -9.28 25.38
CA ASN A 46 -3.02 -8.23 24.86
C ASN A 46 -2.85 -8.48 23.37
N PHE A 47 -3.22 -7.49 22.56
CA PHE A 47 -3.00 -7.51 21.12
C PHE A 47 -2.68 -6.08 20.65
N SER A 48 -2.00 -6.00 19.52
CA SER A 48 -1.72 -4.75 18.81
C SER A 48 -2.79 -4.56 17.75
N LEU A 49 -3.27 -3.33 17.61
CA LEU A 49 -4.32 -2.95 16.64
C LEU A 49 -3.79 -2.80 15.21
N VAL A 50 -2.48 -2.93 14.99
CA VAL A 50 -1.84 -2.61 13.70
C VAL A 50 -1.00 -3.75 13.15
N ASP A 51 -1.02 -4.93 13.80
CA ASP A 51 -0.16 -6.06 13.41
C ASP A 51 -0.56 -6.67 12.06
N ASN A 52 -1.83 -6.54 11.67
CA ASN A 52 -2.39 -6.99 10.40
C ASN A 52 -2.62 -5.84 9.40
N ASP A 53 -2.33 -4.60 9.79
CA ASP A 53 -2.48 -3.43 8.93
C ASP A 53 -1.28 -3.27 8.00
N THR A 54 -1.48 -2.57 6.88
CA THR A 54 -0.42 -2.31 5.90
C THR A 54 -0.40 -0.87 5.43
N ASP A 55 0.78 -0.40 5.07
CA ASP A 55 1.01 0.88 4.40
C ASP A 55 2.07 0.68 3.32
N ALA A 56 1.92 1.33 2.17
CA ALA A 56 2.78 1.11 1.01
C ALA A 56 4.20 1.65 1.25
N GLU A 57 4.32 2.73 2.03
CA GLU A 57 5.57 3.37 2.42
C GLU A 57 6.18 2.73 3.68
N GLY A 58 5.39 1.99 4.45
CA GLY A 58 5.80 1.33 5.68
C GLY A 58 5.90 2.30 6.86
N ASP A 59 5.17 3.42 6.82
CA ASP A 59 5.21 4.47 7.84
C ASP A 59 3.99 4.50 8.77
N LEU A 60 3.32 3.35 8.92
CA LEU A 60 2.23 3.14 9.89
C LEU A 60 2.57 3.69 11.28
N VAL A 61 1.68 4.54 11.79
CA VAL A 61 1.80 5.11 13.13
C VAL A 61 0.90 4.33 14.09
N ALA A 62 1.46 3.33 14.78
CA ALA A 62 0.70 2.50 15.74
C ALA A 62 -0.08 3.32 16.80
N ALA A 63 0.46 4.48 17.19
CA ALA A 63 -0.15 5.37 18.18
C ALA A 63 -1.42 6.09 17.68
N SER A 64 -1.71 6.11 16.38
CA SER A 64 -2.94 6.70 15.85
C SER A 64 -4.12 5.73 15.81
N ALA A 65 -3.91 4.43 16.05
CA ALA A 65 -5.00 3.46 16.14
C ALA A 65 -5.89 3.78 17.34
N ALA A 66 -7.22 3.80 17.13
CA ALA A 66 -8.19 4.17 18.15
C ALA A 66 -9.41 3.23 18.14
N ILE A 67 -9.87 2.86 19.33
CA ILE A 67 -11.12 2.08 19.49
C ILE A 67 -12.30 3.03 19.30
N VAL A 68 -13.02 2.88 18.18
CA VAL A 68 -14.21 3.69 17.88
C VAL A 68 -15.47 3.10 18.53
N LEU A 69 -15.55 1.77 18.60
CA LEU A 69 -16.65 1.04 19.26
C LEU A 69 -16.05 0.05 20.25
N PRO A 70 -16.30 0.20 21.56
CA PRO A 70 -15.82 -0.75 22.54
C PRO A 70 -16.53 -2.09 22.39
N ALA A 71 -15.87 -3.17 22.81
CA ALA A 71 -16.47 -4.49 22.85
C ALA A 71 -17.74 -4.46 23.71
N SER A 72 -18.86 -4.92 23.15
CA SER A 72 -20.08 -5.21 23.91
C SER A 72 -20.08 -6.66 24.34
N LYS A 73 -20.32 -6.92 25.62
CA LYS A 73 -20.87 -8.23 26.03
C LYS A 73 -22.30 -8.27 25.47
N GLY A 74 -22.62 -9.33 24.71
CA GLY A 74 -23.96 -9.53 24.17
C GLY A 74 -25.04 -9.53 25.24
#